data_AF-A0A914EL82-F1
#
_entry.id   AF-A0A914EL82-F1
#
_cell.length_a   1.000
_cell.length_b   1.000
_cell.length_c   1.000
_cell.angle_alpha   90.00
_cell.angle_beta   90.00
_cell.angle_gamma   90.00
#
_symmetry.space_group_name_H-M   'P 1'
#
loop_
_entity.id
_entity.type
_entity.pdbx_description
1 polymer ?
#
loop_
_entity_poly.entity_id
_entity_poly.type
_entity_poly.pdbx_seq_one_letter_code
_entity_poly.pdbx_strand_id
1 'polypeptide(L)' 'MSSKSKALVTLYFDVISPYSWIAFESLSRYEKVLPITLKLKPLFLGGLIRTA' A
#
# COMPACT_ATOMS: atom_id res chain seq x y z
N MET A 1 -24.35 15.36 8.93
CA MET A 1 -23.37 15.00 7.88
C MET A 1 -22.67 13.72 8.34
N SER A 2 -22.98 12.57 7.74
CA SER A 2 -22.40 11.28 8.13
C SER A 2 -20.91 11.29 7.81
N SER A 3 -20.05 11.37 8.83
CA SER A 3 -18.61 11.25 8.67
C SER A 3 -18.30 9.81 8.26
N LYS A 4 -18.06 9.57 6.96
CA LYS A 4 -17.54 8.28 6.51
C LYS A 4 -16.22 8.01 7.22
N SER A 5 -16.20 6.99 8.07
CA SER A 5 -15.00 6.50 8.73
C SER A 5 -13.96 6.16 7.66
N LYS A 6 -12.78 6.79 7.73
CA LYS A 6 -11.71 6.51 6.77
C LYS A 6 -11.10 5.15 7.07
N ALA A 7 -11.07 4.25 6.10
CA ALA A 7 -10.41 2.95 6.27
C ALA A 7 -8.89 3.14 6.21
N LEU A 8 -8.18 2.62 7.20
CA LEU A 8 -6.72 2.65 7.23
C LEU A 8 -6.16 1.51 6.38
N VAL A 9 -5.42 1.82 5.32
CA VAL A 9 -4.76 0.83 4.47
C VAL A 9 -3.25 0.99 4.60
N THR A 10 -2.55 -0.07 5.01
CA THR A 10 -1.08 -0.06 5.09
C THR A 10 -0.50 -0.88 3.95
N LEU A 11 0.24 -0.23 3.05
CA LEU A 11 0.94 -0.87 1.96
C LEU A 11 2.39 -1.15 2.38
N TYR A 12 2.72 -2.43 2.51
CA TYR A 12 4.11 -2.88 2.64
C TYR A 12 4.69 -3.12 1.25
N PHE A 13 5.73 -2.38 0.88
CA PHE A 13 6.24 -2.39 -0.48
C PHE A 13 7.77 -2.48 -0.51
N ASP A 14 8.30 -3.06 -1.59
CA ASP A 14 9.72 -3.09 -1.91
C ASP A 14 9.90 -2.55 -3.34
N VAL A 15 10.94 -1.76 -3.58
CA VAL A 15 11.25 -1.15 -4.89
C VAL A 15 11.69 -2.17 -5.94
N ILE A 16 12.15 -3.36 -5.52
CA ILE A 16 12.54 -4.45 -6.40
C ILE A 16 11.31 -5.17 -6.99
N SER A 17 10.17 -5.12 -6.30
CA SER A 17 8.94 -5.79 -6.73
C SER A 17 8.14 -4.92 -7.71
N PRO A 18 8.01 -5.32 -8.99
CA PRO A 18 7.22 -4.55 -9.96
C PRO A 18 5.73 -4.50 -9.56
N TYR A 19 5.21 -5.53 -8.89
CA TYR A 19 3.83 -5.56 -8.39
C TYR A 19 3.59 -4.54 -7.27
N SER A 20 4.60 -4.31 -6.44
CA SER A 20 4.53 -3.30 -5.39
C SER A 20 4.37 -1.89 -5.98
N TRP A 21 4.99 -1.61 -7.13
CA TRP A 21 4.82 -0.33 -7.83
C TRP A 21 3.38 -0.15 -8.35
N ILE A 22 2.80 -1.18 -8.96
CA ILE A 22 1.44 -1.13 -9.50
C ILE A 22 0.43 -0.88 -8.37
N ALA A 23 0.60 -1.57 -7.24
CA ALA A 23 -0.24 -1.38 -6.06
C ALA A 23 -0.10 0.03 -5.47
N PHE A 24 1.13 0.56 -5.39
CA PHE A 24 1.40 1.92 -4.96
C PHE A 24 0.68 2.95 -5.84
N GLU A 25 0.87 2.89 -7.16
CA GLU A 25 0.22 3.81 -8.11
C GLU A 25 -1.30 3.74 -8.04
N SER A 26 -1.86 2.53 -7.97
CA SER A 26 -3.31 2.33 -7.91
C SER A 26 -3.88 2.91 -6.62
N LEU A 27 -3.30 2.56 -5.47
CA LEU A 27 -3.79 2.99 -4.16
C LEU A 27 -3.62 4.49 -3.94
N SER A 28 -2.52 5.10 -4.39
CA SER A 28 -2.34 6.55 -4.33
C SER A 28 -3.33 7.32 -5.20
N ARG A 29 -3.84 6.73 -6.29
CA ARG A 29 -4.94 7.32 -7.07
C ARG A 29 -6.27 7.16 -6.35
N TYR A 30 -6.54 5.97 -5.79
CA TYR A 30 -7.80 5.69 -5.10
C TYR A 30 -7.95 6.42 -3.77
N GLU A 31 -6.86 6.80 -3.10
CA GLU A 31 -6.89 7.62 -1.88
C GLU A 31 -7.59 8.98 -2.10
N LYS A 32 -7.55 9.53 -3.32
CA LYS A 32 -8.20 10.80 -3.67
C LYS A 32 -9.72 10.68 -3.81
N VAL A 33 -10.22 9.48 -4.09
CA VAL A 33 -11.64 9.23 -4.46
C VAL A 33 -12.36 8.46 -3.36
N LEU A 34 -11.68 7.52 -2.71
CA LEU A 34 -12.22 6.68 -1.64
C LEU A 34 -11.87 7.27 -0.27
N PRO A 35 -12.71 7.06 0.76
CA PRO A 35 -12.40 7.45 2.13
C PRO A 35 -11.39 6.46 2.74
N ILE A 36 -10.19 6.40 2.19
CA ILE A 36 -9.08 5.59 2.71
C ILE A 36 -7.94 6.52 3.15
N THR A 37 -7.14 6.05 4.10
CA THR A 37 -5.89 6.70 4.49
C THR A 37 -4.77 5.72 4.21
N LEU A 38 -3.89 6.06 3.27
CA LEU A 38 -2.79 5.20 2.85
C LEU A 38 -1.57 5.41 3.76
N LYS A 39 -1.06 4.33 4.34
CA LYS A 39 0.23 4.32 5.04
C LYS A 39 1.23 3.46 4.26
N LEU A 40 2.30 4.08 3.81
CA LEU A 40 3.37 3.43 3.08
C LEU A 40 4.43 2.94 4.08
N LYS A 41 4.78 1.66 4.02
CA LYS A 41 5.85 1.07 4.83
C LYS A 41 6.84 0.33 3.93
N PRO A 42 8.12 0.76 3.90
CA PRO A 42 9.13 0.01 3.17
C PRO A 42 9.34 -1.36 3.83
N LEU A 43 9.58 -2.37 3.00
CA LEU A 43 9.77 -3.76 3.35
C LEU A 43 11.08 -4.24 2.71
N PHE A 44 11.82 -5.11 3.39
CA PHE A 44 12.98 -5.79 2.81
C PHE A 44 12.57 -7.17 2.31
N LEU A 45 12.35 -7.30 1.01
CA LEU A 45 11.83 -8.52 0.41
C LEU A 45 12.82 -9.70 0.53
N GLY A 46 14.12 -9.44 0.48
CA GLY A 46 15.17 -10.47 0.60
C GLY A 46 15.21 -11.18 1.96
N GLY A 47 14.76 -10.52 3.03
CA GLY A 47 14.63 -11.15 4.36
C GLY A 47 13.30 -11.85 4.59
N LEU A 48 12.36 -11.70 3.65
CA LEU A 48 10.97 -12.16 3.76
C LEU A 48 10.71 -13.37 2.87
N ILE A 49 11.31 -13.36 1.68
CA ILE A 49 11.34 -14.53 0.80
C ILE A 49 12.32 -15.54 1.39
N ARG A 50 11.78 -16.60 1.98
CA ARG A 50 12.56 -17.79 2.31
C ARG A 50 12.71 -18.63 1.06
N THR A 51 13.89 -18.59 0.46
CA THR A 51 14.29 -19.57 -0.55
C THR A 51 14.49 -20.91 0.18
N ALA A 52 13.61 -21.88 -0.09
CA ALA A 52 13.79 -23.26 0.33
C ALA A 52 14.96 -23.91 -0.42
#